data_AF-A0A9J6GI41-F1
#
_entry.id   AF-A0A9J6GI41-F1
#
_cell.length_a   1.000
_cell.length_b   1.000
_cell.length_c   1.000
_cell.angle_alpha   90.00
_cell.angle_beta   90.00
_cell.angle_gamma   90.00
#
_symmetry.space_group_name_H-M   'P 1'
#
loop_
_entity.id
_entity.type
_entity.pdbx_description
1 polymer ?
#
loop_
_entity_poly.entity_id
_entity_poly.type
_entity_poly.pdbx_seq_one_letter_code
_entity_poly.pdbx_strand_id
1 'polypeptide(L)' 'MRLLDFRIQTPCESVPMFFEDMARLFKRADPAMAESKKFSYLMNGVKEQLFAGLVRNPPQTVQAFIKKATAI' A
#
# COMPACT_ATOMS: atom_id res chain seq x y z
N MET A 1 -3.34 18.96 6.29
CA MET A 1 -3.65 17.52 6.40
C MET A 1 -3.36 16.88 5.04
N ARG A 2 -2.45 15.91 4.94
CA ARG A 2 -2.00 15.34 3.65
C ARG A 2 -2.86 14.11 3.32
N LEU A 3 -3.37 14.00 2.09
CA LEU A 3 -4.26 12.91 1.65
C LEU A 3 -3.71 11.50 1.89
N LEU A 4 -2.38 11.34 1.88
CA LEU A 4 -1.69 10.07 2.16
C LEU A 4 -1.96 9.53 3.57
N ASP A 5 -2.09 10.41 4.57
CA ASP A 5 -2.17 9.98 5.97
C ASP A 5 -3.50 9.32 6.32
N PHE A 6 -4.53 9.51 5.47
CA PHE A 6 -5.90 9.01 5.69
C PHE A 6 -6.34 8.02 4.61
N ARG A 7 -5.44 7.69 3.68
CA ARG A 7 -5.79 6.86 2.54
C ARG A 7 -5.78 5.39 2.94
N ILE A 8 -6.97 4.81 3.01
CA ILE A 8 -7.20 3.38 3.29
C ILE A 8 -7.94 2.73 2.14
N GLN A 9 -7.70 1.44 1.87
CA GLN A 9 -8.37 0.66 0.85
C GLN A 9 -9.86 0.53 1.19
N THR A 10 -10.72 0.93 0.26
CA THR A 10 -12.18 0.88 0.50
C THR A 10 -12.75 -0.53 0.29
N PRO A 11 -13.95 -0.84 0.82
CA PRO A 11 -14.58 -2.15 0.63
C PRO A 11 -14.72 -2.57 -0.84
N CYS A 12 -15.07 -1.64 -1.72
CA CYS A 12 -15.30 -1.86 -3.15
C CYS A 12 -14.02 -1.76 -4.01
N GLU A 13 -12.89 -1.42 -3.40
CA GLU A 13 -11.63 -1.21 -4.10
C GLU A 13 -10.79 -2.48 -4.10
N SER A 14 -10.36 -2.91 -5.28
CA SER A 14 -9.39 -3.99 -5.41
C SER A 14 -8.00 -3.52 -4.98
N VAL A 15 -7.15 -4.47 -4.59
CA VAL A 15 -5.78 -4.12 -4.17
C VAL A 15 -5.01 -3.36 -5.27
N PRO A 16 -5.01 -3.78 -6.55
CA PRO A 16 -4.36 -3.02 -7.62
C PRO A 16 -4.83 -1.56 -7.72
N MET A 17 -6.14 -1.32 -7.64
CA MET A 17 -6.71 0.04 -7.71
C MET A 17 -6.17 0.93 -6.58
N PHE A 18 -6.11 0.38 -5.35
CA PHE A 18 -5.52 1.07 -4.21
C PHE A 18 -4.05 1.41 -4.44
N PHE A 19 -3.27 0.47 -4.97
CA PHE A 19 -1.85 0.68 -5.26
C PHE A 19 -1.60 1.75 -6.33
N GLU A 20 -2.37 1.75 -7.41
CA GLU A 20 -2.24 2.74 -8.47
C GLU A 20 -2.53 4.15 -7.97
N ASP A 21 -3.55 4.31 -7.14
CA ASP A 21 -3.89 5.60 -6.53
C ASP A 21 -2.80 6.06 -5.54
N MET A 22 -2.32 5.15 -4.68
CA MET A 22 -1.20 5.43 -3.76
C MET A 22 0.07 5.84 -4.51
N ALA A 23 0.40 5.22 -5.65
CA ALA A 23 1.55 5.59 -6.47
C ALA A 23 1.44 7.03 -7.00
N ARG A 24 0.24 7.46 -7.43
CA ARG A 24 -0.01 8.84 -7.85
C ARG A 24 0.11 9.82 -6.69
N LEU A 25 -0.42 9.45 -5.52
CA LEU A 25 -0.33 10.25 -4.30
C LEU A 25 1.12 10.42 -3.82
N PHE A 26 1.94 9.37 -3.88
CA PHE A 26 3.37 9.46 -3.57
C PHE A 26 4.07 10.43 -4.51
N LYS A 27 3.91 10.26 -5.83
CA LYS A 27 4.52 11.14 -6.82
C LYS A 27 4.10 12.60 -6.64
N ARG A 28 2.84 12.85 -6.27
CA ARG A 28 2.33 14.21 -6.03
C ARG A 28 2.82 14.81 -4.71
N ALA A 29 2.95 14.00 -3.66
CA ALA A 29 3.38 14.47 -2.35
C ALA A 29 4.89 14.70 -2.28
N ASP A 30 5.67 13.81 -2.89
CA ASP A 30 7.13 13.85 -2.96
C ASP A 30 7.63 12.81 -3.99
N PRO A 31 8.08 13.24 -5.19
CA PRO A 31 8.64 12.34 -6.20
C PRO A 31 9.86 11.51 -5.72
N ALA A 32 10.60 12.00 -4.73
CA ALA A 32 11.79 11.35 -4.17
C ALA A 32 11.49 10.62 -2.85
N MET A 33 10.21 10.36 -2.54
CA MET A 33 9.81 9.73 -1.30
C MET A 33 10.51 8.38 -1.10
N ALA A 34 11.13 8.22 0.07
CA ALA A 34 11.80 6.98 0.45
C ALA A 34 10.85 5.78 0.40
N GLU A 35 11.34 4.65 -0.10
CA GLU A 35 10.57 3.39 -0.21
C GLU A 35 10.02 2.92 1.14
N SER A 36 10.81 3.04 2.21
CA SER A 36 10.38 2.68 3.58
C SER A 36 9.16 3.49 4.02
N LYS A 37 9.10 4.77 3.64
CA LYS A 37 7.98 5.66 3.97
C LYS A 37 6.73 5.30 3.17
N LYS A 38 6.88 4.99 1.88
CA LYS A 38 5.77 4.47 1.05
C LYS A 38 5.22 3.18 1.63
N PHE A 39 6.10 2.28 2.06
CA PHE A 39 5.71 0.99 2.63
C PHE A 39 4.88 1.16 3.91
N SER A 40 5.27 2.07 4.80
CA SER A 40 4.48 2.37 6.00
C SER A 40 3.05 2.83 5.67
N TYR A 41 2.90 3.73 4.69
CA TYR A 41 1.56 4.15 4.24
C TYR A 41 0.74 3.02 3.63
N LEU A 42 1.37 2.17 2.81
CA LEU A 42 0.71 1.03 2.17
C LEU A 42 0.25 0.00 3.20
N MET A 43 1.10 -0.31 4.19
CA MET A 43 0.71 -1.18 5.30
C MET A 43 -0.47 -0.57 6.06
N ASN A 44 -0.34 0.67 6.53
CA ASN A 44 -1.40 1.33 7.32
C ASN A 44 -2.74 1.45 6.57
N GLY A 45 -2.72 1.45 5.24
CA GLY A 45 -3.91 1.63 4.41
C GLY A 45 -4.55 0.36 3.88
N VAL A 46 -3.88 -0.81 3.87
CA VAL A 46 -4.45 -2.04 3.29
C VAL A 46 -5.44 -2.70 4.27
N LYS A 47 -6.46 -3.43 3.75
CA LYS A 47 -7.42 -4.16 4.59
C LYS A 47 -6.72 -5.15 5.53
N GLU A 48 -7.18 -5.21 6.79
CA GLU A 48 -6.60 -6.03 7.87
C GLU A 48 -6.47 -7.53 7.52
N GLN A 49 -7.37 -8.06 6.70
CA GLN A 49 -7.34 -9.46 6.23
C GLN A 49 -6.11 -9.78 5.37
N LEU A 50 -5.57 -8.79 4.63
CA LEU A 50 -4.30 -8.93 3.92
C LEU A 50 -3.12 -8.86 4.90
N PHE A 51 -3.27 -8.13 6.00
CA PHE A 51 -2.28 -8.00 7.07
C PHE A 51 -1.96 -9.36 7.70
N ALA A 52 -2.97 -10.21 7.94
CA ALA A 52 -2.75 -11.55 8.50
C ALA A 52 -1.87 -12.46 7.62
N GLY A 53 -1.98 -12.34 6.29
CA GLY A 53 -1.14 -13.06 5.33
C GLY A 53 0.25 -12.43 5.15
N LEU A 54 0.35 -11.11 5.27
CA LEU A 54 1.59 -10.34 5.11
C LEU A 54 2.49 -10.39 6.34
N VAL A 55 1.95 -10.40 7.56
CA VAL A 55 2.72 -10.46 8.83
C VAL A 55 3.44 -11.80 9.00
N ARG A 56 2.86 -12.90 8.50
CA ARG A 56 3.52 -14.22 8.55
C ARG A 56 4.77 -14.33 7.66
N ASN A 57 4.87 -13.51 6.61
CA ASN A 57 6.04 -13.45 5.73
C ASN A 57 6.15 -12.04 5.13
N PRO A 58 6.72 -11.08 5.88
CA PRO A 58 6.75 -9.68 5.48
C PRO A 58 7.51 -9.53 4.16
N PRO A 59 6.88 -8.98 3.10
CA PRO A 59 7.57 -8.73 1.85
C PRO A 59 8.63 -7.65 2.06
N GLN A 60 9.84 -7.88 1.58
CA GLN A 60 10.95 -6.94 1.69
C GLN A 60 10.94 -5.88 0.58
N THR A 61 10.03 -5.99 -0.41
CA THR A 61 9.92 -5.08 -1.55
C THR A 61 8.46 -4.80 -1.91
N VAL A 62 8.20 -3.63 -2.51
CA VAL A 62 6.87 -3.25 -3.03
C VAL A 62 6.36 -4.24 -4.08
N GLN A 63 7.25 -4.74 -4.95
CA GLN A 63 6.89 -5.73 -5.95
C GLN A 63 6.44 -7.06 -5.32
N ALA A 64 7.11 -7.50 -4.25
CA ALA A 64 6.72 -8.70 -3.52
C ALA A 64 5.39 -8.51 -2.78
N PHE A 65 5.13 -7.29 -2.29
CA PHE A 65 3.84 -6.93 -1.70
C PHE A 65 2.72 -7.07 -2.74
N ILE A 66 2.86 -6.39 -3.88
CA ILE A 66 1.83 -6.37 -4.93
C ILE A 66 1.51 -7.79 -5.38
N LYS A 67 2.54 -8.60 -5.69
CA LYS A 67 2.39 -9.99 -6.12
C LYS A 67 1.59 -10.84 -5.12
N LYS A 68 1.85 -10.68 -3.82
CA LYS A 68 1.11 -11.42 -2.78
C LYS A 68 -0.31 -10.92 -2.63
N ALA A 69 -0.50 -9.61 -2.64
CA ALA A 69 -1.81 -9.01 -2.40
C ALA A 69 -2.77 -9.18 -3.60
N THR A 70 -2.26 -9.47 -4.80
CA THR A 70 -3.04 -9.88 -5.98
C THR A 70 -3.31 -11.37 -6.09
N ALA A 71 -2.68 -12.20 -5.25
CA ALA A 71 -2.84 -13.66 -5.26
C ALA A 71 -3.86 -14.16 -4.23
N ILE A 72 -4.57 -13.24 -3.56
CA ILE A 72 -5.62 -13.50 -2.57
C ILE A 72 -6.98 -13.22 -3.22
#